data_AF-X1E8Y7-F1
#
_entry.id   AF-X1E8Y7-F1
#
_cell.length_a   1.000
_cell.length_b   1.000
_cell.length_c   1.000
_cell.angle_alpha   90.00
_cell.angle_beta   90.00
_cell.angle_gamma   90.00
#
_symmetry.space_group_name_H-M   'P 1'
#
loop_
_entity.id
_entity.type
_entity.pdbx_description
1 polymer ?
#
loop_
_entity_poly.entity_id
_entity_poly.type
_entity_poly.pdbx_seq_one_letter_code
_entity_poly.pdbx_strand_id
1 'polypeptide(L)'
;EATQPYVEPIFDDTDQPSLELTTELGLIQQEYAYDQKGSNVGDIEIYLTITLSKTFIISIDFTNYPEKPTILVPEEVKNIFGDPNVSLETLKKWNPKQPKHIVDILHELEKKLFFIKEIESQYKKLAGEYQSDLVSDSLTSIKVHLLTYGFKEFLLDVDLEPYPKA
;
A
#
# COMPACT_ATOMS: atom_id res chain seq x y z
N GLU A 1 10.99 36.04 56.03
CA GLU A 1 11.25 35.53 54.67
C GLU A 1 9.97 34.93 54.11
N ALA A 2 9.60 35.27 52.87
CA ALA A 2 8.43 34.72 52.19
C ALA A 2 8.89 33.58 51.26
N THR A 3 8.45 32.36 51.54
CA THR A 3 8.59 31.20 50.66
C THR A 3 7.79 31.42 49.39
N GLN A 4 8.47 31.59 48.25
CA GLN A 4 7.83 31.57 46.93
C GLN A 4 7.35 30.15 46.62
N PRO A 5 6.11 29.94 46.15
CA PRO A 5 5.67 28.64 45.67
C PRO A 5 6.39 28.32 44.36
N TYR A 6 7.00 27.13 44.32
CA TYR A 6 7.57 26.55 43.11
C TYR A 6 6.41 26.25 42.15
N VAL A 7 6.41 26.89 40.98
CA VAL A 7 5.46 26.58 39.90
C VAL A 7 6.13 25.50 39.05
N GLU A 8 5.62 24.28 39.12
CA GLU A 8 6.01 23.22 38.17
C GLU A 8 5.66 23.68 36.74
N PRO A 9 6.58 23.57 35.77
CA PRO A 9 6.22 23.77 34.37
C PRO A 9 5.28 22.65 33.94
N ILE A 10 4.00 22.98 33.71
CA ILE A 10 2.91 22.05 33.37
C ILE A 10 2.95 21.59 31.89
N PHE A 11 3.93 22.03 31.10
CA PHE A 11 4.03 21.66 29.69
C PHE A 11 5.41 21.07 29.40
N ASP A 12 5.45 19.75 29.28
CA ASP A 12 6.56 19.02 28.70
C ASP A 12 6.43 19.14 27.17
N ASP A 13 7.06 20.17 26.59
CA ASP A 13 7.07 20.47 25.16
C ASP A 13 7.88 19.45 24.33
N THR A 14 8.32 18.33 24.91
CA THR A 14 9.22 17.37 24.26
C THR A 14 8.53 16.28 23.43
N ASP A 15 7.21 16.10 23.55
CA ASP A 15 6.45 15.06 22.83
C ASP A 15 5.57 15.59 21.67
N GLN A 16 5.73 16.86 21.29
CA GLN A 16 4.97 17.38 20.14
C GLN A 16 5.58 16.86 18.82
N PRO A 17 4.79 16.18 17.97
CA PRO A 17 5.26 15.76 16.66
C PRO A 17 5.70 16.98 15.86
N SER A 18 6.77 16.84 15.06
CA SER A 18 7.27 17.94 14.25
C SER A 18 6.17 18.49 13.33
N LEU A 19 6.22 19.79 13.04
CA LEU A 19 5.25 20.44 12.14
C LEU A 19 5.21 19.73 10.77
N GLU A 20 6.36 19.27 10.30
CA GLU A 20 6.50 18.55 9.04
C GLU A 20 5.77 17.19 9.08
N LEU A 21 5.97 16.39 10.14
CA LEU A 21 5.25 15.13 10.34
C LEU A 21 3.74 15.32 10.38
N THR A 22 3.29 16.32 11.14
CA THR A 22 1.86 16.63 11.28
C THR A 22 1.26 17.07 9.94
N THR A 23 2.02 17.80 9.13
CA THR A 23 1.60 18.20 7.78
C THR A 23 1.45 16.98 6.87
N GLU A 24 2.43 16.07 6.84
CA GLU A 24 2.35 14.85 6.04
C GLU A 24 1.18 13.96 6.46
N LEU A 25 0.96 13.76 7.76
CA LEU A 25 -0.20 13.03 8.28
C LEU A 25 -1.52 13.67 7.84
N GLY A 26 -1.59 15.00 7.88
CA GLY A 26 -2.75 15.75 7.42
C GLY A 26 -3.03 15.56 5.92
N LEU A 27 -1.99 15.49 5.09
CA LEU A 27 -2.11 15.20 3.65
C LEU A 27 -2.57 13.76 3.41
N ILE A 28 -1.96 12.79 4.11
CA ILE A 28 -2.35 11.38 4.00
C ILE A 28 -3.81 11.20 4.41
N GLN A 29 -4.26 11.82 5.51
CA GLN A 29 -5.63 11.71 6.02
C GLN A 29 -6.70 12.23 5.04
N GLN A 30 -6.35 13.15 4.14
CA GLN A 30 -7.28 13.69 3.14
C GLN A 30 -7.63 12.65 2.07
N GLU A 31 -6.73 11.70 1.80
CA GLU A 31 -6.82 10.81 0.65
C GLU A 31 -6.92 9.34 1.04
N TYR A 32 -6.32 8.95 2.17
CA TYR A 32 -6.17 7.57 2.60
C TYR A 32 -6.60 7.37 4.04
N ALA A 33 -7.25 6.23 4.30
CA ALA A 33 -7.45 5.74 5.65
C ALA A 33 -6.15 5.13 6.17
N TYR A 34 -5.82 5.41 7.42
CA TYR A 34 -4.65 4.84 8.07
C TYR A 34 -4.89 4.62 9.57
N ASP A 35 -4.15 3.69 10.14
CA ASP A 35 -4.00 3.50 11.58
C ASP A 35 -2.56 3.81 12.00
N GLN A 36 -2.37 4.35 13.21
CA GLN A 36 -1.03 4.55 13.77
C GLN A 36 -0.53 3.27 14.43
N LYS A 37 0.75 2.96 14.21
CA LYS A 37 1.41 1.78 14.74
C LYS A 37 2.18 2.13 16.01
N GLY A 38 1.59 1.78 17.15
CA GLY A 38 2.22 2.00 18.45
C GLY A 38 2.23 3.47 18.86
N SER A 39 3.36 3.93 19.41
CA SER A 39 3.51 5.29 19.98
C SER A 39 4.15 6.29 19.00
N ASN A 40 4.69 5.83 17.87
CA ASN A 40 5.36 6.71 16.91
C ASN A 40 4.34 7.26 15.91
N VAL A 41 4.14 8.58 15.91
CA VAL A 41 3.12 9.24 15.09
C VAL A 41 3.39 9.07 13.57
N GLY A 42 4.66 8.87 13.19
CA GLY A 42 5.08 8.67 11.80
C GLY A 42 5.15 7.20 11.34
N ASP A 43 4.84 6.23 12.20
CA ASP A 43 4.73 4.81 11.83
C ASP A 43 3.25 4.46 11.67
N ILE A 44 2.79 4.22 10.45
CA ILE A 44 1.37 4.04 10.12
C ILE A 44 1.13 2.86 9.19
N GLU A 45 -0.07 2.29 9.28
CA GLU A 45 -0.61 1.30 8.35
C GLU A 45 -1.69 1.94 7.50
N ILE A 46 -1.49 1.99 6.19
CA ILE A 46 -2.34 2.66 5.22
C ILE A 46 -3.17 1.64 4.47
N TYR A 47 -4.47 1.87 4.38
CA TYR A 47 -5.41 1.01 3.67
C TYR A 47 -5.59 1.48 2.23
N LEU A 48 -4.78 0.93 1.32
CA LEU A 48 -4.81 1.27 -0.09
C LEU A 48 -5.82 0.39 -0.85
N THR A 49 -6.99 0.95 -1.15
CA THR A 49 -8.06 0.23 -1.87
C THR A 49 -7.95 0.48 -3.38
N ILE A 50 -7.67 -0.57 -4.16
CA ILE A 50 -7.53 -0.48 -5.63
C ILE A 50 -8.85 -0.82 -6.33
N THR A 51 -9.60 -1.78 -5.79
CA THR A 51 -10.90 -2.21 -6.33
C THR A 51 -11.90 -2.40 -5.19
N LEU A 52 -13.18 -2.62 -5.51
CA LEU A 52 -14.21 -2.89 -4.50
C LEU A 52 -13.93 -4.15 -3.64
N SER A 53 -13.03 -5.02 -4.11
CA SER A 53 -12.69 -6.30 -3.48
C SER A 53 -11.24 -6.41 -3.03
N LYS A 54 -10.37 -5.44 -3.36
CA LYS A 54 -8.95 -5.50 -3.07
C LYS A 54 -8.46 -4.23 -2.38
N THR A 55 -8.09 -4.40 -1.11
CA THR A 55 -7.44 -3.42 -0.26
C THR A 55 -6.13 -4.01 0.24
N PHE A 56 -5.05 -3.25 0.10
CA PHE A 56 -3.72 -3.59 0.59
C PHE A 56 -3.39 -2.78 1.83
N ILE A 57 -2.75 -3.42 2.81
CA ILE A 57 -2.25 -2.74 4.00
C ILE A 57 -0.77 -2.43 3.77
N ILE A 58 -0.44 -1.15 3.65
CA ILE A 58 0.91 -0.67 3.39
C ILE A 58 1.45 -0.06 4.67
N SER A 59 2.52 -0.60 5.23
CA SER A 59 3.17 0.03 6.39
C SER A 59 4.19 1.06 5.93
N ILE A 60 4.12 2.28 6.46
CA ILE A 60 5.07 3.35 6.19
C ILE A 60 5.57 3.91 7.52
N ASP A 61 6.90 3.93 7.67
CA ASP A 61 7.57 4.66 8.74
C ASP A 61 8.30 5.86 8.16
N PHE A 62 7.81 7.05 8.50
CA PHE A 62 8.40 8.34 8.17
C PHE A 62 8.67 9.17 9.43
N THR A 63 8.85 8.54 10.59
CA THR A 63 9.09 9.21 11.88
C THR A 63 10.27 10.19 11.83
N ASN A 64 11.27 9.93 11.00
CA ASN A 64 12.44 10.79 10.80
C ASN A 64 12.30 11.76 9.61
N TYR A 65 11.09 12.05 9.12
CA TYR A 65 10.89 12.99 8.02
C TYR A 65 11.61 14.32 8.28
N PRO A 66 12.38 14.85 7.31
CA PRO A 66 12.37 14.57 5.86
C PRO A 66 13.34 13.48 5.39
N GLU A 67 13.89 12.66 6.29
CA GLU A 67 14.66 11.49 5.91
C GLU A 67 13.82 10.49 5.10
N LYS A 68 14.51 9.61 4.37
CA LYS A 68 13.85 8.65 3.49
C LYS A 68 12.94 7.72 4.31
N PRO A 69 11.65 7.63 3.98
CA PRO A 69 10.74 6.75 4.70
C PRO A 69 11.00 5.28 4.37
N THR A 70 10.64 4.40 5.30
CA THR A 70 10.65 2.95 5.10
C THR A 70 9.24 2.52 4.70
N ILE A 71 9.13 1.74 3.61
CA ILE A 71 7.85 1.24 3.11
C ILE A 71 7.89 -0.27 3.08
N LEU A 72 6.90 -0.89 3.71
CA LEU A 72 6.65 -2.33 3.66
C LEU A 72 5.32 -2.56 2.96
N VAL A 73 5.37 -3.42 1.96
CA VAL A 73 4.19 -3.84 1.19
C VAL A 73 3.92 -5.33 1.46
N PRO A 74 2.67 -5.79 1.33
CA PRO A 74 2.36 -7.21 1.40
C PRO A 74 3.12 -8.00 0.32
N GLU A 75 3.44 -9.26 0.61
CA GLU A 75 4.23 -10.11 -0.29
C GLU A 75 3.55 -10.31 -1.66
N GLU A 76 2.22 -10.38 -1.71
CA GLU A 76 1.46 -10.44 -2.96
C GLU A 76 1.72 -9.25 -3.89
N VAL A 77 1.90 -8.07 -3.30
CA VAL A 77 2.22 -6.84 -4.03
C VAL A 77 3.68 -6.91 -4.48
N LYS A 78 4.59 -7.19 -3.53
CA LYS A 78 6.04 -7.30 -3.76
C LYS A 78 6.41 -8.32 -4.85
N ASN A 79 5.68 -9.42 -4.97
CA ASN A 79 5.91 -10.42 -6.00
C ASN A 79 5.70 -9.89 -7.42
N ILE A 80 4.83 -8.89 -7.59
CA ILE A 80 4.48 -8.38 -8.92
C ILE A 80 5.29 -7.14 -9.29
N PHE A 81 5.46 -6.20 -8.36
CA PHE A 81 6.17 -4.96 -8.66
C PHE A 81 7.60 -4.92 -8.09
N GLY A 82 8.01 -5.89 -7.27
CA GLY A 82 9.34 -5.93 -6.64
C GLY A 82 9.46 -5.09 -5.37
N ASP A 83 10.69 -4.75 -5.01
CA ASP A 83 10.99 -3.93 -3.83
C ASP A 83 10.56 -2.46 -4.06
N PRO A 84 9.75 -1.85 -3.17
CA PRO A 84 9.40 -0.43 -3.19
C PRO A 84 10.59 0.51 -3.44
N ASN A 85 11.74 0.23 -2.84
CA ASN A 85 12.94 1.06 -2.95
C ASN A 85 13.54 1.06 -4.36
N VAL A 86 13.29 0.01 -5.13
CA VAL A 86 13.79 -0.20 -6.50
C VAL A 86 12.69 0.04 -7.53
N SER A 87 11.43 0.08 -7.14
CA SER A 87 10.33 0.20 -8.07
C SER A 87 9.66 1.56 -8.04
N LEU A 88 9.74 2.31 -6.94
CA LEU A 88 9.17 3.66 -6.82
C LEU A 88 10.23 4.73 -7.12
N GLU A 89 9.98 5.55 -8.13
CA GLU A 89 10.86 6.63 -8.55
C GLU A 89 10.95 7.75 -7.50
N THR A 90 9.86 7.98 -6.77
CA THR A 90 9.81 8.88 -5.60
C THR A 90 10.82 8.47 -4.52
N LEU A 91 10.90 7.18 -4.19
CA LEU A 91 11.88 6.66 -3.23
C LEU A 91 13.31 6.60 -3.76
N LYS A 92 13.49 6.27 -5.04
CA LYS A 92 14.83 6.22 -5.67
C LYS A 92 15.52 7.57 -5.69
N LYS A 93 14.75 8.62 -6.01
CA LYS A 93 15.25 10.00 -6.16
C LYS A 93 14.98 10.82 -4.92
N TRP A 94 14.79 10.17 -3.78
CA TRP A 94 14.52 10.85 -2.51
C TRP A 94 15.70 11.77 -2.17
N ASN A 95 15.38 13.03 -1.90
CA ASN A 95 16.36 14.02 -1.50
C ASN A 95 15.87 14.71 -0.23
N PRO A 96 16.53 14.50 0.93
CA PRO A 96 16.13 15.12 2.20
C PRO A 96 16.12 16.66 2.17
N LYS A 97 16.82 17.29 1.21
CA LYS A 97 16.84 18.75 1.06
C LYS A 97 15.63 19.30 0.30
N GLN A 98 14.92 18.43 -0.42
CA GLN A 98 13.69 18.75 -1.12
C GLN A 98 12.82 17.49 -1.08
N PRO A 99 12.33 17.13 0.12
CA PRO A 99 11.56 15.91 0.30
C PRO A 99 10.28 16.00 -0.52
N LYS A 100 9.87 14.87 -1.09
CA LYS A 100 8.54 14.75 -1.67
C LYS A 100 7.54 14.45 -0.56
N HIS A 101 6.27 14.68 -0.81
CA HIS A 101 5.26 14.31 0.16
C HIS A 101 5.12 12.79 0.21
N ILE A 102 4.78 12.23 1.37
CA ILE A 102 4.51 10.80 1.52
C ILE A 102 3.36 10.37 0.62
N VAL A 103 2.37 11.26 0.44
CA VAL A 103 1.25 11.06 -0.48
C VAL A 103 1.69 10.83 -1.92
N ASP A 104 2.78 11.47 -2.38
CA ASP A 104 3.30 11.27 -3.73
C ASP A 104 3.78 9.82 -3.94
N ILE A 105 4.31 9.20 -2.88
CA ILE A 105 4.73 7.80 -2.91
C ILE A 105 3.51 6.88 -2.99
N LEU A 106 2.44 7.20 -2.26
CA LEU A 106 1.17 6.47 -2.29
C LEU A 106 0.49 6.55 -3.65
N HIS A 107 0.45 7.74 -4.27
CA HIS A 107 -0.07 7.92 -5.62
C HIS A 107 0.73 7.11 -6.64
N GLU A 108 2.07 7.08 -6.52
CA GLU A 108 2.90 6.28 -7.41
C GLU A 108 2.63 4.77 -7.23
N LEU A 109 2.48 4.31 -5.98
CA LEU A 109 2.14 2.93 -5.68
C LEU A 109 0.76 2.56 -6.23
N GLU A 110 -0.26 3.39 -6.00
CA GLU A 110 -1.62 3.20 -6.51
C GLU A 110 -1.63 3.11 -8.04
N LYS A 111 -0.96 4.03 -8.72
CA LYS A 111 -0.84 4.03 -10.18
C LYS A 111 -0.20 2.74 -10.70
N LYS A 112 0.80 2.22 -9.99
CA LYS A 112 1.45 0.94 -10.33
C LYS A 112 0.58 -0.27 -10.06
N LEU A 113 -0.33 -0.21 -9.09
CA LEU A 113 -1.27 -1.30 -8.77
C LEU A 113 -2.56 -1.23 -9.58
N PHE A 114 -2.80 -0.15 -10.30
CA PHE A 114 -4.02 0.05 -11.08
C PHE A 114 -4.30 -1.06 -12.11
N PHE A 115 -3.27 -1.74 -12.65
CA PHE A 115 -3.46 -2.86 -13.58
C PHE A 115 -4.27 -4.01 -12.96
N ILE A 116 -4.31 -4.16 -11.63
CA ILE A 116 -5.11 -5.17 -10.93
C ILE A 116 -6.60 -5.03 -11.30
N LYS A 117 -7.07 -3.81 -11.58
CA LYS A 117 -8.43 -3.56 -12.06
C LYS A 117 -8.70 -4.21 -13.43
N GLU A 118 -7.70 -4.20 -14.31
CA GLU A 118 -7.79 -4.87 -15.62
C GLU A 118 -7.80 -6.38 -15.45
N ILE A 119 -6.95 -6.93 -14.58
CA ILE A 119 -6.90 -8.35 -14.24
C ILE A 119 -8.25 -8.82 -13.68
N GLU A 120 -8.82 -8.10 -12.71
CA GLU A 120 -10.16 -8.41 -12.18
C GLU A 120 -11.24 -8.36 -13.27
N SER A 121 -11.12 -7.45 -14.24
CA SER A 121 -12.07 -7.40 -15.35
C SER A 121 -11.99 -8.65 -16.23
N GLN A 122 -10.79 -9.16 -16.50
CA GLN A 122 -10.63 -10.43 -17.23
C GLN A 122 -11.12 -11.62 -16.41
N TYR A 123 -10.82 -11.65 -15.11
CA TYR A 123 -11.35 -12.66 -14.20
C TYR A 123 -12.87 -12.73 -14.27
N LYS A 124 -13.56 -11.59 -14.20
CA LYS A 124 -15.03 -11.53 -14.28
C LYS A 124 -15.59 -12.08 -15.60
N LYS A 125 -14.88 -11.89 -16.72
CA LYS A 125 -15.28 -12.47 -18.00
C LYS A 125 -15.12 -13.99 -17.98
N LEU A 126 -13.97 -14.48 -17.51
CA LEU A 126 -13.71 -15.92 -17.39
C LEU A 126 -14.71 -16.60 -16.46
N ALA A 127 -14.96 -16.03 -15.28
CA ALA A 127 -15.92 -16.56 -14.31
C ALA A 127 -17.38 -16.50 -14.79
N GLY A 128 -17.70 -15.62 -15.76
CA GLY A 128 -19.01 -15.56 -16.40
C GLY A 128 -19.23 -16.67 -17.43
N GLU A 129 -18.17 -17.21 -18.01
CA GLU A 129 -18.21 -18.24 -19.06
C GLU A 129 -17.85 -19.65 -18.54
N TYR A 130 -16.97 -19.73 -17.54
CA TYR A 130 -16.39 -20.96 -17.03
C TYR A 130 -16.46 -20.99 -15.51
N GLN A 131 -16.50 -22.21 -14.96
CA GLN A 131 -16.18 -22.39 -13.55
C GLN A 131 -14.69 -22.08 -13.34
N SER A 132 -14.39 -21.28 -12.33
CA SER A 132 -13.02 -20.88 -12.03
C SER A 132 -12.79 -20.69 -10.54
N ASP A 133 -11.56 -21.00 -10.12
CA ASP A 133 -11.09 -20.83 -8.76
C ASP A 133 -9.96 -19.80 -8.73
N LEU A 134 -9.99 -18.92 -7.74
CA LEU A 134 -8.89 -18.01 -7.45
C LEU A 134 -7.74 -18.77 -6.79
N VAL A 135 -6.52 -18.49 -7.24
CA VAL A 135 -5.32 -18.98 -6.55
C VAL A 135 -5.03 -18.03 -5.39
N SER A 136 -5.11 -18.53 -4.16
CA SER A 136 -5.08 -17.72 -2.93
C SER A 136 -3.84 -16.82 -2.80
N ASP A 137 -2.70 -17.28 -3.34
CA ASP A 137 -1.39 -16.63 -3.18
C ASP A 137 -0.98 -15.82 -4.42
N SER A 138 -1.87 -15.62 -5.40
CA SER A 138 -1.58 -14.89 -6.63
C SER A 138 -2.65 -13.85 -6.94
N LEU A 139 -2.23 -12.65 -7.34
CA LEU A 139 -3.15 -11.61 -7.82
C LEU A 139 -3.49 -11.77 -9.30
N THR A 140 -2.76 -12.62 -10.04
CA THR A 140 -2.87 -12.75 -11.50
C THR A 140 -3.23 -14.15 -11.96
N SER A 141 -3.13 -15.16 -11.09
CA SER A 141 -3.37 -16.56 -11.47
C SER A 141 -4.79 -17.02 -11.15
N ILE A 142 -5.38 -17.72 -12.11
CA ILE A 142 -6.73 -18.30 -12.03
C ILE A 142 -6.69 -19.75 -12.51
N LYS A 143 -7.44 -20.62 -11.84
CA LYS A 143 -7.70 -21.98 -12.33
C LYS A 143 -9.03 -22.02 -13.06
N VAL A 144 -9.02 -22.42 -14.32
CA VAL A 144 -10.22 -22.49 -15.16
C VAL A 144 -10.57 -23.96 -15.39
N HIS A 145 -11.85 -24.29 -15.15
CA HIS A 145 -12.40 -25.61 -15.35
C HIS A 145 -13.03 -25.70 -16.74
N LEU A 146 -12.43 -26.48 -17.62
CA LEU A 146 -12.92 -26.72 -18.97
C LEU A 146 -13.65 -28.06 -19.03
N LEU A 147 -14.97 -28.01 -19.18
CA LEU A 147 -15.80 -29.19 -19.37
C LEU A 147 -15.94 -29.49 -20.86
N THR A 148 -15.56 -30.70 -21.27
CA THR A 148 -15.60 -31.14 -22.67
C THR A 148 -16.74 -32.13 -22.93
N TYR A 149 -17.01 -32.39 -24.22
CA TYR A 149 -17.99 -33.39 -24.62
C TYR A 149 -17.62 -34.78 -24.06
N GLY A 150 -18.53 -35.38 -23.30
CA GLY A 150 -18.26 -36.58 -22.51
C GLY A 150 -17.96 -36.33 -21.03
N PHE A 151 -18.21 -35.10 -20.53
CA PHE A 151 -18.06 -34.70 -19.11
C PHE A 151 -16.64 -34.87 -18.56
N LYS A 152 -15.64 -34.81 -19.43
CA LYS A 152 -14.24 -34.76 -18.99
C LYS A 152 -13.90 -33.32 -18.63
N GLU A 153 -13.39 -33.15 -17.42
CA GLU A 153 -12.92 -31.89 -16.88
C GLU A 153 -11.41 -31.76 -17.08
N PHE A 154 -10.98 -30.60 -17.56
CA PHE A 154 -9.58 -30.21 -17.63
C PHE A 154 -9.38 -28.95 -16.80
N LEU A 155 -8.34 -28.95 -15.96
CA LEU A 155 -7.93 -27.79 -15.18
C LEU A 155 -6.83 -27.07 -15.95
N LEU A 156 -7.06 -25.81 -16.25
CA LEU A 156 -6.09 -24.92 -16.88
C LEU A 156 -5.64 -23.87 -15.87
N ASP A 157 -4.34 -23.86 -15.58
CA ASP A 157 -3.71 -22.77 -14.84
C ASP A 157 -3.44 -21.62 -15.81
N VAL A 158 -4.12 -20.49 -15.63
CA VAL A 158 -3.95 -19.29 -16.45
C VAL A 158 -3.31 -18.21 -15.59
N ASP A 159 -2.20 -17.65 -16.06
CA ASP A 159 -1.56 -16.49 -15.45
C ASP A 159 -1.78 -15.26 -16.32
N LEU A 160 -2.39 -14.23 -15.71
CA LEU A 160 -2.69 -12.96 -16.35
C LEU A 160 -1.59 -11.91 -16.14
N GLU A 161 -0.49 -12.23 -15.45
CA GLU A 161 0.66 -11.32 -15.29
C GLU A 161 1.18 -10.72 -16.61
N PRO A 162 1.32 -11.48 -17.72
CA PRO A 162 1.76 -10.90 -18.99
C PRO A 162 0.72 -9.99 -19.67
N TYR A 163 -0.53 -9.96 -19.20
CA TYR A 163 -1.58 -9.11 -19.76
C TYR A 163 -1.52 -7.69 -19.15
N PRO A 164 -1.67 -6.60 -19.93
CA PRO A 164 -1.94 -6.54 -21.38
C PRO A 164 -0.69 -6.50 -22.26
N LYS A 165 0.51 -6.73 -21.73
CA LYS A 165 1.81 -6.50 -22.40
C LYS A 165 2.22 -7.59 -23.41
N ALA A 166 1.27 -8.37 -23.95
CA ALA A 166 1.54 -9.38 -24.97
C ALA A 166 1.87 -8.78 -26.34
#